data_AF-A0A942S470-F1
#
_entry.id   AF-A0A942S470-F1
#
_cell.length_a   1.000
_cell.length_b   1.000
_cell.length_c   1.000
_cell.angle_alpha   90.00
_cell.angle_beta   90.00
_cell.angle_gamma   90.00
#
_symmetry.space_group_name_H-M   'P 1'
#
loop_
_entity.id
_entity.type
_entity.pdbx_description
1 polymer ?
#
loop_
_entity_poly.entity_id
_entity_poly.type
_entity_poly.pdbx_seq_one_letter_code
_entity_poly.pdbx_strand_id
1 'polypeptide(L)'
;MLKHMIAGLLVLLIITSCGNNVNEADNYLESGLAKMYQSRFSEALLDFDKAISLDPESAKSYFYRGNCLQNMGKSDASMKAYDQCLQLDSTYTDAYYNRGLLKEYLLDYNGACADFRKAASLGKPNIDDKTRRCN
;
A
#
# COMPACT_ATOMS: atom_id res chain seq x y z
N MET A 1 -13.68 -24.52 44.16
CA MET A 1 -13.22 -23.13 43.98
C MET A 1 -12.06 -22.98 42.97
N LEU A 2 -11.77 -23.96 42.11
CA LEU A 2 -10.62 -23.90 41.17
C LEU A 2 -11.03 -23.79 39.67
N LYS A 3 -12.33 -23.84 39.34
CA LYS A 3 -12.82 -23.77 37.96
C LYS A 3 -12.95 -22.34 37.39
N HIS A 4 -12.94 -21.32 38.26
CA HIS A 4 -13.13 -19.91 37.86
C HIS A 4 -11.83 -19.11 37.71
N MET A 5 -10.67 -19.70 38.03
CA MET A 5 -9.39 -18.98 38.00
C MET A 5 -8.63 -19.11 36.67
N ILE A 6 -9.01 -20.07 35.82
CA ILE A 6 -8.31 -20.39 34.56
C ILE A 6 -8.83 -19.54 33.39
N ALA A 7 -10.07 -19.06 33.46
CA ALA A 7 -10.67 -18.22 32.41
C ALA A 7 -10.03 -16.82 32.31
N GLY A 8 -9.45 -16.30 33.40
CA GLY A 8 -8.78 -14.99 33.40
C GLY A 8 -7.37 -14.99 32.79
N LEU A 9 -6.69 -16.14 32.78
CA LEU A 9 -5.31 -16.24 32.28
C LEU A 9 -5.25 -16.45 30.74
N LEU A 10 -6.31 -16.99 30.15
CA LEU A 10 -6.41 -17.22 28.70
C LEU A 10 -6.74 -15.95 27.90
N VAL A 11 -7.41 -14.96 28.50
CA VAL A 11 -7.72 -13.69 27.82
C VAL A 11 -6.48 -12.80 27.71
N LEU A 12 -5.50 -12.94 28.60
CA LEU A 12 -4.28 -12.12 28.57
C LEU A 12 -3.30 -12.53 27.44
N LEU A 13 -3.31 -13.79 27.00
CA LEU A 13 -2.42 -14.29 25.94
C LEU A 13 -2.84 -13.83 24.53
N ILE A 14 -4.12 -13.48 24.32
CA ILE A 14 -4.59 -12.96 23.03
C ILE A 14 -4.11 -11.51 22.84
N ILE A 15 -4.06 -10.72 23.92
CA ILE A 15 -3.62 -9.31 23.87
C ILE A 15 -2.11 -9.19 23.62
N THR A 16 -1.30 -10.15 24.08
CA THR A 16 0.15 -10.15 23.85
C THR A 16 0.53 -10.50 22.41
N SER A 17 -0.32 -11.25 21.68
CA SER A 17 -0.07 -11.54 20.26
C SER A 17 -0.33 -10.34 19.35
N CYS A 18 -1.24 -9.43 19.73
CA CYS A 18 -1.52 -8.22 18.94
C CYS A 18 -0.42 -7.15 19.05
N GLY A 19 0.34 -7.11 20.15
CA GLY A 19 1.40 -6.10 20.35
C GLY A 19 2.73 -6.38 19.63
N ASN A 20 2.98 -7.62 19.20
CA ASN A 20 4.23 -8.00 18.54
C ASN A 20 4.17 -7.96 17.00
N ASN A 21 3.01 -8.23 16.38
CA ASN A 21 2.91 -8.30 14.91
C ASN A 21 3.00 -6.95 14.20
N VAL A 22 2.47 -5.86 14.79
CA VAL A 22 2.56 -4.51 14.20
C VAL A 22 4.01 -4.04 14.11
N ASN A 23 4.82 -4.31 15.14
CA ASN A 23 6.24 -3.98 15.13
C ASN A 23 7.01 -4.78 14.06
N GLU A 24 6.62 -6.03 13.81
CA GLU A 24 7.27 -6.86 12.79
C GLU A 24 6.86 -6.47 11.36
N ALA A 25 5.58 -6.16 11.14
CA ALA A 25 5.08 -5.66 9.85
C ALA A 25 5.80 -4.36 9.45
N ASP A 26 5.94 -3.42 10.38
CA ASP A 26 6.65 -2.16 10.17
C ASP A 26 8.13 -2.38 9.87
N ASN A 27 8.79 -3.35 10.51
CA ASN A 27 10.19 -3.69 10.21
C ASN A 27 10.37 -4.15 8.76
N TYR A 28 9.47 -5.02 8.25
CA TYR A 28 9.52 -5.43 6.85
C TYR A 28 9.18 -4.27 5.91
N LEU A 29 8.21 -3.41 6.25
CA LEU A 29 7.90 -2.22 5.47
C LEU A 29 9.12 -1.30 5.34
N GLU A 30 9.80 -0.99 6.44
CA GLU A 30 10.98 -0.13 6.42
C GLU A 30 12.19 -0.79 5.73
N SER A 31 12.36 -2.11 5.87
CA SER A 31 13.38 -2.87 5.12
C SER A 31 13.11 -2.84 3.60
N GLY A 32 11.84 -3.03 3.21
CA GLY A 32 11.41 -2.98 1.82
C GLY A 32 11.63 -1.62 1.20
N LEU A 33 11.36 -0.54 1.96
CA LEU A 33 11.65 0.84 1.55
C LEU A 33 13.15 1.05 1.30
N ALA A 34 14.00 0.62 2.24
CA ALA A 34 15.45 0.74 2.09
C ALA A 34 15.98 0.00 0.84
N LYS A 35 15.46 -1.21 0.56
CA LYS A 35 15.78 -1.98 -0.66
C LYS A 35 15.25 -1.29 -1.93
N MET A 36 14.04 -0.74 -1.88
CA MET A 36 13.44 -0.01 -3.00
C MET A 36 14.27 1.23 -3.37
N TYR A 37 14.76 2.00 -2.38
CA TYR A 37 15.66 3.14 -2.62
C TYR A 37 17.00 2.73 -3.25
N GLN A 38 17.43 1.49 -3.05
CA GLN A 38 18.59 0.89 -3.70
C GLN A 38 18.26 0.25 -5.06
N SER A 39 17.04 0.46 -5.59
CA SER A 39 16.52 -0.18 -6.82
C SER A 39 16.49 -1.71 -6.78
N ARG A 40 16.53 -2.33 -5.59
CA ARG A 40 16.42 -3.77 -5.39
C ARG A 40 14.96 -4.20 -5.32
N PHE A 41 14.22 -3.95 -6.40
CA PHE A 41 12.75 -4.07 -6.42
C PHE A 41 12.22 -5.48 -6.12
N SER A 42 12.89 -6.53 -6.61
CA SER A 42 12.48 -7.91 -6.33
C SER A 42 12.57 -8.26 -4.84
N GLU A 43 13.60 -7.78 -4.15
CA GLU A 43 13.80 -8.03 -2.72
C GLU A 43 12.87 -7.15 -1.87
N ALA A 44 12.68 -5.89 -2.27
CA ALA A 44 11.69 -5.01 -1.64
C ALA A 44 10.27 -5.59 -1.74
N LEU A 45 9.93 -6.19 -2.88
CA LEU A 45 8.63 -6.84 -3.07
C LEU A 45 8.38 -7.97 -2.06
N LEU A 46 9.39 -8.80 -1.80
CA LEU A 46 9.29 -9.88 -0.80
C LEU A 46 9.02 -9.33 0.61
N ASP A 47 9.67 -8.22 0.96
CA ASP A 47 9.43 -7.57 2.24
C ASP A 47 8.04 -6.96 2.32
N PHE A 48 7.56 -6.29 1.27
CA PHE A 48 6.20 -5.74 1.27
C PHE A 48 5.14 -6.85 1.31
N ASP A 49 5.35 -7.97 0.61
CA ASP A 49 4.48 -9.13 0.72
C ASP A 49 4.47 -9.70 2.14
N LYS A 50 5.63 -9.73 2.83
CA LYS A 50 5.72 -10.15 4.23
C LYS A 50 5.03 -9.15 5.17
N ALA A 51 5.22 -7.85 4.98
CA ALA A 51 4.54 -6.81 5.74
C ALA A 51 3.01 -6.93 5.60
N ILE A 52 2.50 -7.11 4.37
CA ILE A 52 1.07 -7.35 4.10
C ILE A 52 0.57 -8.64 4.78
N SER A 53 1.37 -9.70 4.81
CA SER A 53 0.95 -10.95 5.47
C SER A 53 0.80 -10.80 6.99
N LEU A 54 1.52 -9.85 7.59
CA LEU A 54 1.49 -9.57 9.03
C LEU A 54 0.44 -8.50 9.38
N ASP A 55 0.28 -7.50 8.49
CA ASP A 55 -0.73 -6.46 8.57
C ASP A 55 -1.44 -6.27 7.20
N PRO A 56 -2.54 -7.02 6.97
CA PRO A 56 -3.32 -6.92 5.73
C PRO A 56 -4.08 -5.61 5.56
N GLU A 57 -4.17 -4.76 6.58
CA GLU A 57 -4.88 -3.47 6.54
C GLU A 57 -3.94 -2.29 6.23
N SER A 58 -2.64 -2.57 6.04
CA SER A 58 -1.62 -1.57 5.71
C SER A 58 -1.73 -1.04 4.29
N ALA A 59 -2.52 0.02 4.08
CA ALA A 59 -2.61 0.72 2.78
C ALA A 59 -1.23 1.14 2.24
N LYS A 60 -0.32 1.57 3.13
CA LYS A 60 1.06 1.95 2.82
C LYS A 60 1.85 0.78 2.21
N SER A 61 1.74 -0.43 2.76
CA SER A 61 2.43 -1.62 2.23
C SER A 61 1.94 -1.98 0.82
N TYR A 62 0.63 -1.92 0.56
CA TYR A 62 0.09 -2.12 -0.79
C TYR A 62 0.54 -1.04 -1.79
N PHE A 63 0.63 0.22 -1.37
CA PHE A 63 1.15 1.30 -2.21
C PHE A 63 2.59 1.04 -2.67
N TYR A 64 3.49 0.71 -1.74
CA TYR A 64 4.90 0.46 -2.08
C TYR A 64 5.08 -0.84 -2.86
N ARG A 65 4.28 -1.87 -2.58
CA ARG A 65 4.18 -3.06 -3.43
C ARG A 65 3.82 -2.70 -4.87
N GLY A 66 2.82 -1.82 -5.07
CA GLY A 66 2.44 -1.30 -6.38
C GLY A 66 3.59 -0.61 -7.11
N ASN A 67 4.35 0.24 -6.40
CA ASN A 67 5.52 0.94 -6.94
C ASN A 67 6.63 -0.03 -7.36
N CYS A 68 6.95 -1.05 -6.55
CA CYS A 68 7.92 -2.07 -6.93
C CYS A 68 7.50 -2.85 -8.17
N LEU A 69 6.23 -3.28 -8.22
CA LEU A 69 5.69 -4.01 -9.37
C LEU A 69 5.73 -3.17 -10.65
N GLN A 70 5.45 -1.87 -10.55
CA GLN A 70 5.54 -0.96 -11.69
C GLN A 70 6.99 -0.82 -12.20
N ASN A 71 7.95 -0.63 -11.30
CA ASN A 71 9.38 -0.58 -11.67
C ASN A 71 9.87 -1.90 -12.29
N MET A 72 9.23 -3.02 -11.98
CA MET A 72 9.49 -4.33 -12.59
C MET A 72 8.70 -4.58 -13.88
N GLY A 73 7.90 -3.62 -14.37
CA GLY A 73 7.06 -3.77 -15.56
C GLY A 73 5.83 -4.67 -15.38
N LYS A 74 5.48 -5.02 -14.14
CA LYS A 74 4.34 -5.89 -13.81
C LYS A 74 3.05 -5.08 -13.64
N SER A 75 2.60 -4.46 -14.73
CA SER A 75 1.48 -3.49 -14.76
C SER A 75 0.19 -4.02 -14.12
N ASP A 76 -0.27 -5.21 -14.48
CA ASP A 76 -1.53 -5.77 -13.94
C ASP A 76 -1.48 -6.00 -12.43
N ALA A 77 -0.34 -6.47 -11.92
CA ALA A 77 -0.15 -6.70 -10.50
C ALA A 77 -0.01 -5.37 -9.73
N SER A 78 0.61 -4.36 -10.36
CA SER A 78 0.72 -3.01 -9.82
C SER A 78 -0.66 -2.35 -9.69
N MET A 79 -1.51 -2.46 -10.73
CA MET A 79 -2.89 -1.95 -10.70
C MET A 79 -3.67 -2.51 -9.51
N LYS A 80 -3.65 -3.84 -9.33
CA LYS A 80 -4.30 -4.50 -8.19
C LYS A 80 -3.79 -4.02 -6.85
N ALA A 81 -2.49 -3.77 -6.72
CA ALA A 81 -1.90 -3.27 -5.48
C ALA A 81 -2.38 -1.84 -5.16
N TYR A 82 -2.42 -0.94 -6.16
CA TYR A 82 -2.99 0.39 -5.98
C TYR A 82 -4.49 0.36 -5.66
N ASP A 83 -5.25 -0.55 -6.30
CA ASP A 83 -6.67 -0.73 -6.00
C ASP A 83 -6.89 -1.17 -4.55
N GLN A 84 -6.10 -2.12 -4.05
CA GLN A 84 -6.14 -2.53 -2.63
C GLN A 84 -5.75 -1.40 -1.68
N CYS A 85 -4.70 -0.64 -2.00
CA CYS A 85 -4.32 0.56 -1.22
C CYS A 85 -5.50 1.53 -1.10
N LEU A 86 -6.18 1.83 -2.22
CA LEU A 86 -7.29 2.78 -2.27
C LEU A 86 -8.60 2.23 -1.69
N GLN A 87 -8.75 0.91 -1.62
CA GLN A 87 -9.84 0.26 -0.90
C GLN A 87 -9.68 0.42 0.62
N LEU A 88 -8.44 0.33 1.12
CA LEU A 88 -8.10 0.49 2.53
C LEU A 88 -8.06 1.97 2.96
N ASP A 89 -7.48 2.83 2.13
CA ASP A 89 -7.44 4.27 2.32
C ASP A 89 -7.82 5.01 1.03
N SER A 90 -9.09 5.39 0.96
CA SER A 90 -9.65 6.13 -0.18
C SER A 90 -9.13 7.57 -0.32
N THR A 91 -8.29 8.04 0.62
CA THR A 91 -7.66 9.36 0.63
C THR A 91 -6.16 9.30 0.36
N TYR A 92 -5.60 8.12 0.04
CA TYR A 92 -4.18 7.94 -0.26
C TYR A 92 -3.80 8.62 -1.59
N THR A 93 -3.49 9.92 -1.50
CA THR A 93 -3.28 10.81 -2.65
C THR A 93 -2.23 10.30 -3.64
N ASP A 94 -1.13 9.74 -3.14
CA ASP A 94 -0.05 9.21 -3.98
C ASP A 94 -0.45 7.96 -4.75
N ALA A 95 -1.38 7.15 -4.23
CA ALA A 95 -1.85 5.95 -4.91
C ALA A 95 -2.72 6.31 -6.12
N TYR A 96 -3.59 7.31 -6.00
CA TYR A 96 -4.29 7.86 -7.18
C TYR A 96 -3.32 8.40 -8.21
N TYR A 97 -2.33 9.19 -7.79
CA TYR A 97 -1.36 9.76 -8.74
C TYR A 97 -0.58 8.66 -9.49
N ASN A 98 -0.03 7.68 -8.79
CA ASN A 98 0.75 6.61 -9.42
C ASN A 98 -0.11 5.65 -10.25
N ARG A 99 -1.34 5.35 -9.80
CA ARG A 99 -2.30 4.57 -10.61
C ARG A 99 -2.72 5.34 -11.87
N GLY A 100 -2.87 6.66 -11.79
CA GLY A 100 -3.12 7.52 -12.94
C GLY A 100 -1.99 7.47 -13.97
N LEU A 101 -0.74 7.55 -13.52
CA LEU A 101 0.44 7.37 -14.41
C LEU A 101 0.48 5.98 -15.04
N LEU A 102 0.13 4.93 -14.28
CA LEU A 102 0.04 3.57 -14.81
C LEU A 102 -1.03 3.46 -15.89
N LYS A 103 -2.23 4.02 -15.66
CA LYS A 103 -3.32 4.03 -16.63
C LYS A 103 -2.95 4.81 -17.90
N GLU A 104 -2.26 5.94 -17.77
CA GLU A 104 -1.72 6.70 -18.90
C GLU A 104 -0.73 5.87 -19.73
N TYR A 105 0.19 5.15 -19.06
CA TYR A 105 1.11 4.21 -19.72
C TYR A 105 0.37 3.08 -20.47
N LEU A 106 -0.75 2.61 -19.91
CA LEU A 106 -1.62 1.60 -20.51
C LEU A 106 -2.63 2.18 -21.53
N LEU A 107 -2.50 3.47 -21.89
CA LEU A 107 -3.37 4.19 -22.82
C LEU A 107 -4.83 4.32 -22.36
N ASP A 108 -5.12 4.07 -21.07
CA ASP A 108 -6.41 4.40 -20.44
C ASP A 108 -6.40 5.86 -19.97
N TYR A 109 -6.51 6.77 -20.93
CA TYR A 109 -6.46 8.21 -20.66
C TYR A 109 -7.66 8.68 -19.82
N ASN A 110 -8.84 8.10 -20.01
CA ASN A 110 -10.03 8.45 -19.25
C ASN A 110 -9.87 8.08 -17.76
N GLY A 111 -9.42 6.85 -17.49
CA GLY A 111 -9.16 6.40 -16.13
C GLY A 111 -7.99 7.14 -15.48
N ALA A 112 -6.93 7.46 -16.23
CA ALA A 112 -5.83 8.29 -15.75
C ALA A 112 -6.32 9.67 -15.31
N CYS A 113 -7.16 10.31 -16.13
CA CYS A 113 -7.74 11.61 -15.83
C CYS A 113 -8.65 11.61 -14.61
N ALA A 114 -9.43 10.55 -14.40
CA ALA A 114 -10.22 10.39 -13.18
C ALA A 114 -9.32 10.35 -11.94
N ASP A 115 -8.24 9.57 -11.99
CA ASP A 115 -7.30 9.44 -10.88
C ASP A 115 -6.53 10.73 -10.61
N PHE A 116 -6.05 11.43 -11.64
CA PHE A 116 -5.37 12.72 -11.46
C PHE A 116 -6.29 13.79 -10.87
N ARG A 117 -7.55 13.88 -11.31
CA ARG A 117 -8.55 14.78 -10.71
C ARG A 117 -8.79 14.44 -9.24
N LYS A 118 -8.86 13.15 -8.91
CA LYS A 118 -9.03 12.72 -7.52
C LYS A 118 -7.82 13.08 -6.66
N ALA A 119 -6.60 12.83 -7.13
CA ALA A 119 -5.37 13.24 -6.44
C ALA A 119 -5.31 14.77 -6.24
N ALA A 120 -5.71 15.55 -7.26
CA ALA A 120 -5.79 17.01 -7.14
C ALA A 120 -6.80 17.46 -6.08
N SER A 121 -7.99 16.84 -6.03
CA SER A 121 -9.01 17.14 -5.00
C SER A 121 -8.56 16.83 -3.58
N LEU A 122 -7.59 15.91 -3.42
CA LEU A 122 -6.98 15.54 -2.15
C LEU A 122 -5.71 16.36 -1.83
N GLY A 123 -5.41 17.38 -2.65
CA GLY A 123 -4.32 18.33 -2.38
C GLY A 123 -2.96 17.93 -2.91
N LYS A 124 -2.85 17.03 -3.90
CA LYS A 124 -1.55 16.73 -4.55
C LYS A 124 -0.98 18.03 -5.17
N PRO A 125 0.22 18.49 -4.76
CA PRO A 125 0.82 19.66 -5.36
C PRO A 125 1.33 19.36 -6.78
N ASN A 126 1.47 20.40 -7.61
CA ASN A 126 2.11 20.35 -8.93
C ASN A 126 1.48 19.34 -9.94
N ILE A 127 0.17 19.07 -9.84
CA ILE A 127 -0.53 18.13 -10.73
C ILE A 127 -1.27 18.81 -11.90
N ASP A 128 -1.21 20.14 -12.01
CA ASP A 128 -1.98 20.92 -12.98
C ASP A 128 -1.76 20.52 -14.45
N ASP A 129 -0.54 20.15 -14.84
CA ASP A 129 -0.27 19.70 -16.21
C ASP A 129 -1.04 18.42 -16.53
N LYS A 130 -1.10 17.48 -15.59
CA LYS A 130 -1.83 16.23 -15.75
C LYS A 130 -3.33 16.44 -15.80
N THR A 131 -3.87 17.34 -14.99
CA THR A 131 -5.31 17.62 -14.99
C THR A 131 -5.77 18.48 -16.17
N ARG A 132 -4.93 19.38 -16.71
CA ARG A 132 -5.26 20.18 -17.90
C ARG A 132 -5.41 19.34 -19.16
N ARG A 133 -4.62 18.27 -19.32
CA ARG A 133 -4.68 17.34 -20.46
C ARG A 133 -5.95 16.48 -20.49
N CYS A 134 -6.78 16.57 -19.46
CA CYS A 134 -8.01 15.81 -19.30
C CYS A 134 -9.27 16.50 -19.82
N ASN A 135 -9.12 17.66 -20.45
CA ASN A 135 -10.20 18.50 -20.97
C ASN A 135 -10.32 18.36 -22.49
#